data_AF-U2F3T7-F1
#
_entry.id   AF-U2F3T7-F1
#
_cell.length_a   1.000
_cell.length_b   1.000
_cell.length_c   1.000
_cell.angle_alpha   90.00
_cell.angle_beta   90.00
_cell.angle_gamma   90.00
#
_symmetry.space_group_name_H-M   'P 1'
#
loop_
_entity.id
_entity.type
_entity.pdbx_description
1 polymer ?
#
loop_
_entity_poly.entity_id
_entity_poly.type
_entity_poly.pdbx_seq_one_letter_code
_entity_poly.pdbx_strand_id
1 'polypeptide(L)'
;MTTISAVDTAKLILAKLKSDDEMAEYTSRLKLLKLLYYVQGYHLAMFGTPIFDEKIEAWLHGPVVPEVWKWAINYGDEQMQSEALDKKQIDGLGLHPQQIKLVEEVLEIYNKYSAYGLRDKTHTEMPWLAAYEKDKNNEITKDSLKDFFAPLVEK
;
A
#
# COMPACT_ATOMS: atom_id res chain seq x y z
N MET A 1 -15.83 -5.61 -5.99
CA MET A 1 -15.00 -4.64 -5.24
C MET A 1 -14.83 -3.39 -6.08
N THR A 2 -14.74 -2.23 -5.45
CA THR A 2 -14.55 -0.94 -6.14
C THR A 2 -13.06 -0.67 -6.29
N THR A 3 -12.63 -0.27 -7.49
CA THR A 3 -11.26 0.17 -7.74
C THR A 3 -11.21 1.70 -7.63
N ILE A 4 -10.27 2.20 -6.84
CA ILE A 4 -10.02 3.64 -6.61
C ILE A 4 -8.60 3.98 -7.05
N SER A 5 -8.21 5.26 -6.99
CA SER A 5 -6.82 5.63 -7.32
C SER A 5 -5.85 5.14 -6.24
N ALA A 6 -4.59 4.94 -6.63
CA ALA A 6 -3.54 4.62 -5.66
C ALA A 6 -3.31 5.76 -4.66
N VAL A 7 -3.53 7.01 -5.09
CA VAL A 7 -3.48 8.18 -4.19
C VAL A 7 -4.61 8.15 -3.18
N ASP A 8 -5.85 7.83 -3.59
CA ASP A 8 -6.97 7.69 -2.65
C ASP A 8 -6.75 6.53 -1.70
N THR A 9 -6.18 5.43 -2.17
CA THR A 9 -5.77 4.30 -1.32
C THR A 9 -4.71 4.74 -0.30
N ALA A 10 -3.75 5.56 -0.72
CA ALA A 10 -2.73 6.12 0.17
C ALA A 10 -3.34 7.03 1.25
N LYS A 11 -4.26 7.92 0.86
CA LYS A 11 -4.97 8.81 1.79
C LYS A 11 -5.90 8.05 2.74
N LEU A 12 -6.49 6.94 2.28
CA LEU A 12 -7.25 6.02 3.12
C LEU A 12 -6.34 5.35 4.17
N ILE A 13 -5.17 4.86 3.78
CA ILE A 13 -4.18 4.29 4.72
C ILE A 13 -3.83 5.32 5.79
N LEU A 14 -3.52 6.56 5.41
CA LEU A 14 -3.20 7.63 6.36
C LEU A 14 -4.37 7.91 7.32
N ALA A 15 -5.61 7.90 6.83
CA ALA A 15 -6.80 8.06 7.68
C ALA A 15 -6.92 6.95 8.73
N LYS A 16 -6.67 5.70 8.34
CA LYS A 16 -6.75 4.55 9.25
C LYS A 16 -5.64 4.53 10.30
N LEU A 17 -4.43 4.94 9.92
CA LEU A 17 -3.32 5.07 10.86
C LEU A 17 -3.53 6.22 11.85
N LYS A 18 -4.16 7.32 11.42
CA LYS A 18 -4.45 8.47 12.28
C LYS A 18 -5.56 8.21 13.30
N SER A 19 -6.53 7.36 12.97
CA SER A 19 -7.66 7.06 13.86
C SER A 19 -7.30 6.14 15.04
N ASP A 20 -6.08 5.61 15.07
CA ASP A 20 -5.61 4.70 16.10
C ASP A 20 -4.55 5.42 16.95
N ASP A 21 -4.94 5.83 18.16
CA ASP A 21 -4.10 6.57 19.12
C ASP A 21 -2.86 5.78 19.55
N GLU A 22 -2.84 4.44 19.43
CA GLU A 22 -1.66 3.61 19.68
C GLU A 22 -0.70 3.56 18.46
N MET A 23 -1.18 3.96 17.28
CA MET A 23 -0.46 3.91 16.00
C MET A 23 -0.05 5.30 15.47
N ALA A 24 -0.23 6.35 16.27
CA ALA A 24 0.03 7.76 15.93
C ALA A 24 1.53 8.12 15.81
N GLU A 25 2.32 7.29 15.12
CA GLU A 25 3.63 7.64 14.61
C GLU A 25 3.51 8.25 13.21
N TYR A 26 4.32 9.27 12.90
CA TYR A 26 4.36 9.87 11.56
C TYR A 26 4.69 8.82 10.50
N THR A 27 3.79 8.62 9.55
CA THR A 27 4.00 7.65 8.47
C THR A 27 4.86 8.28 7.38
N SER A 28 6.15 7.91 7.33
CA SER A 28 7.03 8.36 6.24
C SER A 28 6.54 7.89 4.86
N ARG A 29 6.89 8.64 3.81
CA ARG A 29 6.64 8.23 2.41
C ARG A 29 7.13 6.81 2.11
N LEU A 30 8.30 6.42 2.64
CA LEU A 30 8.85 5.09 2.41
C LEU A 30 7.93 4.01 3.01
N LYS A 31 7.44 4.20 4.23
CA LYS A 31 6.50 3.29 4.89
C LYS A 31 5.19 3.19 4.11
N LEU A 32 4.61 4.33 3.71
CA LEU A 32 3.36 4.39 2.94
C LEU A 32 3.43 3.59 1.62
N LEU A 33 4.52 3.74 0.87
CA LEU A 33 4.72 3.00 -0.38
C LEU A 33 4.77 1.48 -0.17
N LYS A 34 5.31 1.02 0.96
CA LYS A 34 5.33 -0.41 1.30
C LYS A 34 3.96 -0.92 1.75
N LEU A 35 3.23 -0.13 2.53
CA LEU A 35 1.87 -0.48 2.93
C LEU A 35 0.94 -0.61 1.72
N LEU A 36 1.07 0.27 0.70
CA LEU A 36 0.33 0.14 -0.56
C LEU A 36 0.59 -1.17 -1.29
N TYR A 37 1.86 -1.63 -1.31
CA TYR A 37 2.22 -2.91 -1.91
C TYR A 37 1.51 -4.08 -1.21
N TYR A 38 1.49 -4.10 0.13
CA TYR A 38 0.79 -5.14 0.88
C TYR A 38 -0.72 -5.06 0.68
N VAL A 39 -1.33 -3.87 0.75
CA VAL A 39 -2.76 -3.68 0.51
C VAL A 39 -3.16 -4.20 -0.88
N GLN A 40 -2.42 -3.82 -1.93
CA GLN A 40 -2.70 -4.30 -3.29
C GLN A 40 -2.55 -5.82 -3.40
N GLY A 41 -1.49 -6.38 -2.83
CA GLY A 41 -1.21 -7.82 -2.85
C GLY A 41 -2.31 -8.64 -2.18
N TYR A 42 -2.66 -8.29 -0.95
CA TYR A 42 -3.75 -8.96 -0.22
C TYR A 42 -5.11 -8.74 -0.88
N HIS A 43 -5.37 -7.57 -1.47
CA HIS A 43 -6.64 -7.30 -2.15
C HIS A 43 -6.79 -8.15 -3.42
N LEU A 44 -5.71 -8.31 -4.19
CA LEU A 44 -5.67 -9.21 -5.34
C LEU A 44 -5.85 -10.68 -4.93
N ALA A 45 -5.23 -11.11 -3.85
CA ALA A 45 -5.34 -12.47 -3.33
C ALA A 45 -6.76 -12.78 -2.80
N MET A 46 -7.34 -11.89 -2.00
CA MET A 46 -8.64 -12.08 -1.36
C MET A 46 -9.81 -11.93 -2.32
N PHE A 47 -9.77 -10.93 -3.20
CA PHE A 47 -10.93 -10.53 -4.01
C PHE A 47 -10.74 -10.77 -5.50
N GLY A 48 -9.53 -11.13 -5.95
CA GLY A 48 -9.23 -11.37 -7.37
C GLY A 48 -9.21 -10.10 -8.24
N THR A 49 -9.35 -8.92 -7.64
CA THR A 49 -9.40 -7.62 -8.32
C THR A 49 -8.40 -6.66 -7.67
N PRO A 50 -7.84 -5.68 -8.38
CA PRO A 50 -6.99 -4.65 -7.78
C PRO A 50 -7.80 -3.64 -6.95
N ILE A 51 -7.21 -3.09 -5.88
CA ILE A 51 -7.80 -1.92 -5.20
C ILE A 51 -7.51 -0.62 -5.96
N PHE A 52 -6.39 -0.59 -6.69
CA PHE A 52 -6.02 0.49 -7.61
C PHE A 52 -5.34 -0.04 -8.89
N ASP A 53 -5.48 0.68 -10.00
CA ASP A 53 -5.02 0.23 -11.32
C ASP A 53 -3.56 0.60 -11.62
N GLU A 54 -3.05 1.66 -10.99
CA GLU A 54 -1.69 2.15 -11.14
C GLU A 54 -0.66 1.05 -10.88
N LYS A 55 0.45 1.11 -11.62
CA LYS A 55 1.51 0.11 -11.53
C LYS A 55 2.29 0.24 -10.24
N ILE A 56 2.77 -0.89 -9.75
CA ILE A 56 3.85 -0.94 -8.76
C ILE A 56 5.13 -1.27 -9.50
N GLU A 57 6.20 -0.52 -9.25
CA GLU A 57 7.52 -0.73 -9.84
C GLU A 57 8.53 -1.21 -8.78
N ALA A 58 9.44 -2.08 -9.18
CA ALA A 58 10.51 -2.57 -8.32
C ALA A 58 11.69 -1.59 -8.32
N TRP A 59 11.73 -0.67 -7.36
CA TRP A 59 12.82 0.31 -7.22
C TRP A 59 13.90 -0.17 -6.25
N LEU A 60 15.04 0.53 -6.21
CA LEU A 60 16.18 0.26 -5.32
C LEU A 60 15.80 0.08 -3.84
N HIS A 61 14.84 0.88 -3.35
CA HIS A 61 14.38 0.83 -1.96
C HIS A 61 13.05 0.06 -1.80
N GLY A 62 12.77 -0.88 -2.69
CA GLY A 62 11.61 -1.76 -2.65
C GLY A 62 10.50 -1.32 -3.61
N PRO A 63 9.29 -1.91 -3.52
CA PRO A 63 8.18 -1.58 -4.40
C PRO A 63 7.71 -0.13 -4.23
N VAL A 64 7.37 0.54 -5.32
CA VAL A 64 6.93 1.93 -5.38
C VAL A 64 5.76 2.06 -6.34
N VAL A 65 4.71 2.77 -5.94
CA VAL A 65 3.70 3.29 -6.87
C VAL A 65 4.16 4.67 -7.35
N PRO A 66 4.55 4.86 -8.62
CA PRO A 66 5.15 6.11 -9.09
C PRO A 66 4.24 7.33 -8.90
N GLU A 67 2.94 7.16 -9.08
CA GLU A 67 1.92 8.20 -8.93
C GLU A 67 1.83 8.67 -7.47
N VAL A 68 1.86 7.73 -6.51
CA VAL A 68 1.89 8.07 -5.08
C VAL A 68 3.23 8.68 -4.69
N TRP A 69 4.35 8.20 -5.23
CA TRP A 69 5.65 8.80 -4.98
C TRP A 69 5.69 10.26 -5.48
N LYS A 70 5.21 10.52 -6.70
CA LYS A 70 5.10 11.87 -7.29
C LYS A 70 4.15 12.78 -6.51
N TRP A 71 3.04 12.24 -6.03
CA TRP A 71 2.13 12.97 -5.16
C TRP A 71 2.83 13.33 -3.85
N ALA A 72 3.44 12.36 -3.17
CA ALA A 72 4.05 12.52 -1.86
C ALA A 72 5.31 13.39 -1.86
N ILE A 73 6.10 13.46 -2.94
CA ILE A 73 7.30 14.33 -2.99
C ILE A 73 6.97 15.83 -2.91
N ASN A 74 5.73 16.22 -3.20
CA ASN A 74 5.28 17.61 -3.08
C ASN A 74 5.01 18.01 -1.62
N TYR A 75 5.09 17.05 -0.69
CA TYR A 75 4.81 17.22 0.72
C TYR A 75 6.03 16.80 1.55
N GLY A 76 6.23 17.44 2.71
CA GLY A 76 6.99 16.81 3.78
C GLY A 76 6.20 15.64 4.40
N ASP A 77 6.88 14.69 5.03
CA ASP A 77 6.21 13.54 5.67
C ASP A 77 5.13 13.97 6.68
N GLU A 78 5.36 15.07 7.40
CA GLU A 78 4.39 15.67 8.34
C GLU A 78 3.17 16.25 7.61
N GLN A 79 3.39 17.03 6.55
CA GLN A 79 2.32 17.66 5.78
C GLN A 79 1.45 16.61 5.06
N MET A 80 2.06 15.51 4.62
CA MET A 80 1.35 14.38 3.99
C MET A 80 0.26 13.81 4.91
N GLN A 81 0.45 13.84 6.24
CA GLN A 81 -0.56 13.34 7.18
C GLN A 81 -1.87 14.16 7.17
N SER A 82 -1.80 15.44 6.77
CA SER A 82 -3.00 16.29 6.64
C SER A 82 -3.87 15.93 5.42
N GLU A 83 -3.37 15.10 4.51
CA GLU A 83 -4.11 14.60 3.36
C GLU A 83 -4.93 13.35 3.67
N ALA A 84 -4.90 12.86 4.91
CA ALA A 84 -5.75 11.77 5.38
C ALA A 84 -7.23 12.08 5.13
N LEU A 85 -7.95 11.10 4.56
CA LEU A 85 -9.37 11.25 4.29
C LEU A 85 -10.20 11.36 5.58
N ASP A 86 -11.20 12.23 5.57
CA ASP A 86 -12.26 12.21 6.57
C ASP A 86 -13.31 11.12 6.27
N LYS A 87 -14.22 10.89 7.23
CA LYS A 87 -15.27 9.88 7.09
C LYS A 87 -16.14 10.08 5.84
N LYS A 88 -16.51 11.32 5.53
CA LYS A 88 -17.37 11.62 4.37
C LYS A 88 -16.66 11.34 3.06
N GLN A 89 -15.36 11.64 2.98
CA GLN A 89 -14.53 11.32 1.83
C GLN A 89 -14.38 9.80 1.66
N ILE A 90 -14.15 9.06 2.75
CA ILE A 90 -14.08 7.58 2.72
C ILE A 90 -15.41 6.99 2.24
N ASP A 91 -16.54 7.44 2.79
CA ASP A 91 -17.86 6.99 2.35
C ASP A 91 -18.10 7.29 0.85
N GLY A 92 -17.58 8.43 0.37
CA GLY A 92 -17.64 8.84 -1.02
C GLY A 92 -16.81 8.01 -2.01
N LEU A 93 -15.84 7.22 -1.53
CA LEU A 93 -15.06 6.31 -2.38
C LEU A 93 -15.88 5.10 -2.88
N GLY A 94 -17.03 4.80 -2.24
CA GLY A 94 -17.88 3.68 -2.62
C GLY A 94 -17.21 2.31 -2.45
N LEU A 95 -16.25 2.20 -1.53
CA LEU A 95 -15.59 0.92 -1.20
C LEU A 95 -16.57 -0.03 -0.50
N HIS A 96 -16.49 -1.31 -0.83
CA HIS A 96 -17.23 -2.33 -0.10
C HIS A 96 -16.68 -2.46 1.33
N PRO A 97 -17.50 -2.74 2.37
CA PRO A 97 -17.03 -2.84 3.76
C PRO A 97 -15.87 -3.84 3.95
N GLN A 98 -15.85 -4.94 3.18
CA GLN A 98 -14.76 -5.91 3.23
C GLN A 98 -13.42 -5.36 2.69
N GLN A 99 -13.43 -4.38 1.79
CA GLN A 99 -12.20 -3.73 1.33
C GLN A 99 -11.60 -2.86 2.44
N ILE A 100 -12.45 -2.13 3.17
CA ILE A 100 -12.03 -1.33 4.33
C ILE A 100 -11.45 -2.23 5.41
N LYS A 101 -12.16 -3.33 5.72
CA LYS A 101 -11.71 -4.34 6.69
C LYS A 101 -10.35 -4.94 6.31
N LEU A 102 -10.15 -5.26 5.03
CA LEU A 102 -8.87 -5.78 4.55
C LEU A 102 -7.74 -4.76 4.74
N VAL A 103 -7.98 -3.48 4.43
CA VAL A 103 -6.99 -2.43 4.65
C VAL A 103 -6.63 -2.36 6.14
N GLU A 104 -7.61 -2.39 7.04
CA GLU A 104 -7.39 -2.40 8.49
C GLU A 104 -6.55 -3.61 8.94
N GLU A 105 -6.91 -4.83 8.52
CA GLU A 105 -6.18 -6.06 8.84
C GLU A 105 -4.72 -6.04 8.34
N VAL A 106 -4.48 -5.52 7.13
CA VAL A 106 -3.12 -5.32 6.61
C VAL A 106 -2.36 -4.34 7.49
N LEU A 107 -2.97 -3.23 7.91
CA LEU A 107 -2.32 -2.25 8.76
C LEU A 107 -2.00 -2.81 10.16
N GLU A 108 -2.89 -3.60 10.77
CA GLU A 108 -2.63 -4.29 12.04
C GLU A 108 -1.38 -5.18 11.97
N ILE A 109 -1.18 -5.87 10.85
CA ILE A 109 -0.02 -6.77 10.67
C ILE A 109 1.25 -5.99 10.37
N TYR A 110 1.19 -5.01 9.46
CA TYR A 110 2.39 -4.43 8.85
C TYR A 110 2.79 -3.06 9.43
N ASN A 111 1.89 -2.34 10.10
CA ASN A 111 2.23 -1.02 10.64
C ASN A 111 3.26 -1.09 11.79
N LYS A 112 3.35 -2.23 12.50
CA LYS A 112 4.35 -2.47 13.55
C LYS A 112 5.81 -2.47 13.07
N TYR A 113 6.03 -2.57 11.75
CA TYR A 113 7.37 -2.50 11.18
C TYR A 113 7.76 -1.06 10.89
N SER A 114 9.03 -0.73 11.12
CA SER A 114 9.60 0.54 10.67
C SER A 114 9.63 0.61 9.13
N ALA A 115 9.82 1.81 8.58
CA ALA A 115 9.96 2.00 7.14
C ALA A 115 11.09 1.12 6.53
N TYR A 116 12.23 1.02 7.24
CA TYR A 116 13.33 0.14 6.85
C TYR A 116 12.98 -1.35 7.03
N GLY A 117 12.27 -1.71 8.10
CA GLY A 117 11.80 -3.09 8.30
C GLY A 117 10.89 -3.56 7.17
N LEU A 118 9.96 -2.72 6.72
CA LEU A 118 9.12 -3.04 5.56
C LEU A 118 9.93 -3.12 4.26
N ARG A 119 10.88 -2.20 4.04
CA ARG A 119 11.80 -2.25 2.89
C ARG A 119 12.55 -3.57 2.86
N ASP A 120 13.24 -3.90 3.95
CA ASP A 120 14.09 -5.08 4.02
C ASP A 120 13.26 -6.35 3.87
N LYS A 121 12.03 -6.36 4.41
CA LYS A 121 11.08 -7.44 4.17
C LYS A 121 10.72 -7.57 2.69
N THR A 122 10.31 -6.49 2.01
CA THR A 122 9.98 -6.54 0.58
C THR A 122 11.16 -6.96 -0.30
N HIS A 123 12.40 -6.73 0.12
CA HIS A 123 13.61 -7.20 -0.57
C HIS A 123 13.83 -8.71 -0.48
N THR A 124 13.08 -9.42 0.37
CA THR A 124 13.09 -10.89 0.46
C THR A 124 11.93 -11.55 -0.27
N GLU A 125 11.02 -10.77 -0.87
CA GLU A 125 9.77 -11.27 -1.43
C GLU A 125 9.84 -11.40 -2.96
N MET A 126 9.31 -12.53 -3.46
CA MET A 126 9.41 -12.90 -4.88
C MET A 126 8.92 -11.84 -5.87
N PRO A 127 7.80 -11.11 -5.63
CA PRO A 127 7.34 -10.10 -6.58
C PRO A 127 8.37 -8.99 -6.83
N TRP A 128 9.06 -8.52 -5.79
CA TRP A 128 10.12 -7.54 -5.95
C TRP A 128 11.39 -8.17 -6.52
N LEU A 129 11.82 -9.33 -6.01
CA LEU A 129 13.03 -10.02 -6.47
C LEU A 129 12.99 -10.37 -7.96
N ALA A 130 11.83 -10.79 -8.47
CA ALA A 130 11.67 -11.17 -9.87
C ALA A 130 11.62 -9.97 -10.83
N ALA A 131 11.12 -8.82 -10.36
CA ALA A 131 11.01 -7.63 -11.18
C ALA A 131 12.26 -6.73 -11.07
N TYR A 132 12.94 -6.72 -9.93
CA TYR A 132 14.04 -5.79 -9.67
C TYR A 132 15.22 -6.05 -10.61
N GLU A 133 15.63 -5.00 -11.31
CA GLU A 133 16.88 -4.94 -12.04
C GLU A 133 17.53 -3.58 -11.77
N LYS A 134 18.85 -3.58 -11.54
CA LYS A 134 19.57 -2.36 -11.23
C LYS A 134 19.35 -1.31 -12.32
N ASP A 135 19.06 -0.08 -11.90
CA ASP A 135 18.82 1.08 -12.77
C ASP A 135 17.60 0.95 -13.71
N LYS A 136 16.70 -0.02 -13.45
CA LYS A 136 15.40 -0.15 -14.11
C LYS A 136 14.26 -0.06 -13.09
N ASN A 137 13.11 0.39 -13.57
CA ASN A 137 11.87 0.48 -12.81
C ASN A 137 10.84 -0.49 -13.40
N ASN A 138 11.19 -1.77 -13.48
CA ASN A 138 10.29 -2.79 -14.04
C ASN A 138 9.02 -2.91 -13.19
N GLU A 139 7.90 -3.21 -13.86
CA GLU A 139 6.62 -3.42 -13.19
C GLU A 139 6.62 -4.73 -12.40
N ILE A 140 6.12 -4.67 -11.16
CA ILE A 140 5.66 -5.82 -10.40
C ILE A 140 4.21 -6.07 -10.82
N THR A 141 3.99 -7.10 -11.63
CA THR A 141 2.69 -7.35 -12.23
C THR A 141 1.63 -7.73 -11.19
N LYS A 142 0.36 -7.43 -11.48
CA LYS A 142 -0.77 -7.82 -10.62
C LYS A 142 -0.85 -9.34 -10.45
N ASP A 143 -0.52 -10.11 -11.48
CA ASP A 143 -0.48 -11.58 -11.39
C ASP A 143 0.62 -12.06 -10.43
N SER A 144 1.83 -11.47 -10.51
CA SER A 144 2.94 -11.78 -9.59
C SER A 144 2.56 -11.52 -8.13
N LEU A 145 1.89 -10.39 -7.87
CA LEU A 145 1.36 -10.09 -6.53
C LEU A 145 0.31 -11.12 -6.11
N LYS A 146 -0.68 -11.37 -6.96
CA LYS A 146 -1.76 -12.31 -6.66
C LYS A 146 -1.23 -13.70 -6.32
N ASP A 147 -0.32 -14.23 -7.12
CA ASP A 147 0.26 -15.56 -6.92
C ASP A 147 1.08 -15.64 -5.63
N PHE A 148 1.82 -14.59 -5.30
CA PHE A 148 2.61 -14.53 -4.07
C PHE A 148 1.75 -14.42 -2.79
N PHE A 149 0.68 -13.62 -2.83
CA PHE A 149 -0.19 -13.39 -1.66
C PHE A 149 -1.31 -14.43 -1.51
N ALA A 150 -1.72 -15.13 -2.58
CA ALA A 150 -2.75 -16.18 -2.54
C ALA A 150 -2.55 -17.28 -1.48
N PRO A 151 -1.35 -17.81 -1.23
CA PRO A 151 -1.14 -18.80 -0.15
C PRO A 151 -1.10 -18.18 1.25
N LEU A 152 -1.05 -16.85 1.38
CA LEU A 152 -0.98 -16.14 2.66
C LEU A 152 -2.34 -15.73 3.21
N VAL A 153 -3.41 -15.97 2.44
CA VAL A 153 -4.79 -15.73 2.87
C VAL A 153 -5.42 -17.05 3.29
N GLU A 154 -5.93 -17.10 4.53
CA GLU A 154 -6.73 -18.25 4.98
C GLU A 154 -8.09 -18.23 4.25
N LYS A 155 -8.53 -19.40 3.78
CA LYS A 155 -9.83 -19.59 3.11
C LYS A 155 -10.94 -19.89 4.12
#